data_AF-A0A965LAM4-F1
#
_entry.id   AF-A0A965LAM4-F1
#
_cell.length_a   1.000
_cell.length_b   1.000
_cell.length_c   1.000
_cell.angle_alpha   90.00
_cell.angle_beta   90.00
_cell.angle_gamma   90.00
#
_symmetry.space_group_name_H-M   'P 1'
#
loop_
_entity.id
_entity.type
_entity.pdbx_description
1 polymer ?
#
loop_
_entity_poly.entity_id
_entity_poly.type
_entity_poly.pdbx_seq_one_letter_code
_entity_poly.pdbx_strand_id
1 'polypeptide(L)'
;MLTMSGRKPFRLLHSEWKCLNPPSAEPISLTEAKLQLRRTAQFVVEDATIQRQIEAARNAVEADTCRALCWQRWKLTLDEWPDVWELYRCPVIAVESVKYNDFTTPTAVQVTVDPATYKVSLSEPARIQPAFTKYWLPPRPELASVEVVFTAGYLIPFTVSVAADTLTFTDYTPTNGDYFRLSNSGGTLPAGLSPGVTYYIVGSSGHTCQLAASSGGAAIDLVDTGTGQHFLGTMPGGIYRALLQHVATQFADREGSDAAAKCETSYLQALRSVQYTGGV
;
A
#
# COMPACT_ATOMS: atom_id res chain seq x y z
N MET A 1 -30.00 8.68 -2.88
CA MET A 1 -29.11 8.75 -4.06
C MET A 1 -28.42 10.12 -4.06
N LEU A 2 -27.47 10.32 -3.14
CA LEU A 2 -26.69 11.56 -3.04
C LEU A 2 -25.39 11.33 -3.81
N THR A 3 -25.34 11.84 -5.03
CA THR A 3 -24.14 11.91 -5.85
C THR A 3 -23.11 12.77 -5.13
N MET A 4 -22.03 12.14 -4.65
CA MET A 4 -20.83 12.85 -4.21
C MET A 4 -20.27 13.65 -5.39
N SER A 5 -20.60 14.94 -5.41
CA SER A 5 -19.94 15.96 -6.22
C SER A 5 -18.48 16.07 -5.79
N GLY A 6 -17.57 16.09 -6.77
CA GLY A 6 -16.27 16.74 -6.56
C GLY A 6 -15.01 15.89 -6.65
N ARG A 7 -14.97 14.94 -7.60
CA ARG A 7 -13.83 14.49 -8.42
C ARG A 7 -14.03 13.00 -8.69
N LYS A 8 -14.64 12.69 -9.85
CA LYS A 8 -14.30 11.42 -10.51
C LYS A 8 -12.76 11.35 -10.54
N PRO A 9 -12.12 10.20 -10.27
CA PRO A 9 -10.69 10.10 -10.50
C PRO A 9 -10.46 10.67 -11.90
N PHE A 10 -9.53 11.61 -12.04
CA PHE A 10 -9.17 12.18 -13.33
C PHE A 10 -8.62 10.99 -14.12
N ARG A 11 -9.53 10.26 -14.78
CA ARG A 11 -9.20 9.17 -15.67
C ARG A 11 -8.54 9.91 -16.80
N LEU A 12 -7.21 10.05 -16.73
CA LEU A 12 -6.39 10.33 -17.89
C LEU A 12 -6.98 9.41 -18.96
N LEU A 13 -7.56 9.99 -20.01
CA LEU A 13 -8.46 9.28 -20.93
C LEU A 13 -7.74 8.11 -21.67
N HIS A 14 -6.45 7.93 -21.40
CA HIS A 14 -5.49 7.04 -22.02
C HIS A 14 -4.62 6.29 -20.97
N SER A 15 -5.08 6.14 -19.72
CA SER A 15 -4.34 5.39 -18.69
C SER A 15 -4.99 4.05 -18.34
N GLU A 16 -4.22 2.98 -18.43
CA GLU A 16 -4.59 1.64 -17.97
C GLU A 16 -3.80 1.29 -16.69
N TRP A 17 -4.54 0.81 -15.69
CA TRP A 17 -4.00 0.44 -14.39
C TRP A 17 -4.17 -1.06 -14.19
N LYS A 18 -3.06 -1.76 -13.96
CA LYS A 18 -3.08 -3.20 -13.72
C LYS A 18 -2.33 -3.52 -12.43
N CYS A 19 -3.03 -4.18 -11.50
CA CYS A 19 -2.39 -4.79 -10.34
C CYS A 19 -1.61 -6.03 -10.81
N LEU A 20 -0.31 -6.06 -10.55
CA LEU A 20 0.57 -7.20 -10.86
C LEU A 20 0.58 -8.20 -9.70
N ASN A 21 0.74 -7.69 -8.48
CA ASN A 21 0.74 -8.50 -7.26
C ASN A 21 -0.35 -7.95 -6.32
N PRO A 22 -1.43 -8.70 -6.06
CA PRO A 22 -2.40 -8.32 -5.04
C PRO A 22 -1.75 -8.35 -3.66
N PRO A 23 -2.35 -7.70 -2.66
CA PRO A 23 -1.81 -7.69 -1.31
C PRO A 23 -1.83 -9.11 -0.72
N SER A 24 -0.72 -9.53 -0.12
CA SER A 24 -0.56 -10.87 0.46
C SER A 24 -1.16 -11.02 1.86
N ALA A 25 -1.56 -9.91 2.48
CA ALA A 25 -2.21 -9.86 3.78
C ALA A 25 -3.23 -8.71 3.85
N GLU A 26 -4.24 -8.88 4.70
CA GLU A 26 -5.22 -7.83 4.96
C GLU A 26 -4.73 -6.83 6.01
N PRO A 27 -5.07 -5.54 5.88
CA PRO A 27 -4.63 -4.50 6.82
C PRO A 27 -5.22 -4.65 8.23
N ILE A 28 -6.33 -5.40 8.34
CA ILE A 28 -7.03 -5.67 9.59
C ILE A 28 -7.23 -7.18 9.70
N SER A 29 -6.90 -7.72 10.87
CA SER A 29 -7.09 -9.11 11.20
C SER A 29 -8.55 -9.43 11.53
N LEU A 30 -8.91 -10.70 11.35
CA LEU A 30 -10.22 -11.21 11.73
C LEU A 30 -10.53 -11.01 13.22
N THR A 31 -9.52 -11.07 14.09
CA THR A 31 -9.67 -10.81 15.54
C THR A 31 -10.10 -9.37 15.82
N GLU A 32 -9.49 -8.39 15.15
CA GLU A 32 -9.85 -6.97 15.29
C GLU A 32 -11.23 -6.68 14.71
N ALA A 33 -11.55 -7.26 13.54
CA ALA A 33 -12.87 -7.14 12.95
C ALA A 33 -13.97 -7.73 13.85
N LYS A 34 -13.73 -8.90 14.46
CA LYS A 34 -14.64 -9.50 15.45
C LYS A 34 -14.84 -8.60 16.67
N LEU A 35 -13.76 -8.02 17.17
CA LEU A 35 -13.83 -7.10 18.31
C LEU A 35 -14.72 -5.89 18.00
N GLN A 36 -14.56 -5.30 16.80
CA GLN A 36 -15.39 -4.18 16.33
C GLN A 36 -16.88 -4.56 16.26
N LEU A 37 -17.18 -5.78 15.79
CA LEU A 37 -18.53 -6.33 15.69
C LEU A 37 -19.07 -6.88 17.03
N ARG A 38 -18.31 -6.77 18.12
CA ARG A 38 -18.62 -7.34 19.44
C ARG A 38 -18.90 -8.85 19.38
N ARG A 39 -18.20 -9.57 18.50
CA ARG A 39 -18.22 -11.03 18.41
C ARG A 39 -17.08 -11.62 19.22
N THR A 40 -17.35 -12.70 19.95
CA THR A 40 -16.32 -13.41 20.73
C THR A 40 -15.43 -14.25 19.82
N ALA A 41 -14.21 -14.54 20.27
CA ALA A 41 -13.23 -15.30 19.48
C ALA A 41 -13.73 -16.72 19.11
N GLN A 42 -14.60 -17.32 19.95
CA GLN A 42 -15.15 -18.65 19.77
C GLN A 42 -16.23 -18.73 18.68
N PHE A 43 -16.76 -17.57 18.24
CA PHE A 43 -17.75 -17.53 17.18
C PHE A 43 -17.04 -17.63 15.82
N VAL A 44 -17.06 -18.82 15.22
CA VAL A 44 -16.30 -19.13 13.99
C VAL A 44 -17.17 -19.28 12.73
N VAL A 45 -18.49 -19.35 12.89
CA VAL A 45 -19.42 -19.66 11.78
C VAL A 45 -19.41 -18.57 10.70
N GLU A 46 -19.19 -17.30 11.09
CA GLU A 46 -19.20 -16.17 10.15
C GLU A 46 -17.79 -15.72 9.74
N ASP A 47 -16.74 -16.45 10.10
CA ASP A 47 -15.36 -16.03 9.86
C ASP A 47 -15.07 -15.82 8.38
N ALA A 48 -15.55 -16.73 7.54
CA ALA A 48 -15.44 -16.61 6.09
C ALA A 48 -16.24 -15.43 5.51
N THR A 49 -17.30 -15.00 6.17
CA THR A 49 -18.08 -13.81 5.76
C THR A 49 -17.38 -12.53 6.20
N ILE A 50 -16.89 -12.48 7.43
CA ILE A 50 -16.12 -11.35 7.96
C ILE A 50 -14.85 -11.15 7.14
N GLN A 51 -14.14 -12.24 6.77
CA GLN A 51 -12.96 -12.17 5.92
C GLN A 51 -13.26 -11.52 4.56
N ARG A 52 -14.33 -11.94 3.89
CA ARG A 52 -14.75 -11.34 2.61
C ARG A 52 -15.16 -9.86 2.76
N GLN A 53 -15.74 -9.50 3.90
CA GLN A 53 -16.08 -8.10 4.19
C GLN A 53 -14.83 -7.24 4.44
N ILE A 54 -13.77 -7.80 5.07
CA ILE A 54 -12.47 -7.13 5.21
C ILE A 54 -11.87 -6.85 3.83
N GLU A 55 -11.86 -7.85 2.94
CA GLU A 55 -11.38 -7.70 1.56
C GLU A 55 -12.19 -6.64 0.79
N ALA A 56 -13.52 -6.68 0.90
CA ALA A 56 -14.42 -5.73 0.25
C ALA A 56 -14.23 -4.30 0.81
N ALA A 57 -14.09 -4.17 2.13
CA ALA A 57 -13.82 -2.88 2.79
C ALA A 57 -12.48 -2.29 2.34
N ARG A 58 -11.42 -3.11 2.26
CA ARG A 58 -10.12 -2.67 1.72
C ARG A 58 -10.29 -2.15 0.30
N ASN A 59 -10.90 -2.94 -0.59
CA ASN A 59 -11.08 -2.57 -2.00
C ASN A 59 -11.90 -1.26 -2.14
N ALA A 60 -12.93 -1.07 -1.33
CA ALA A 60 -13.73 0.16 -1.31
C ALA A 60 -12.91 1.38 -0.85
N VAL A 61 -12.15 1.25 0.25
CA VAL A 61 -11.31 2.33 0.77
C VAL A 61 -10.17 2.68 -0.20
N GLU A 62 -9.51 1.69 -0.81
CA GLU A 62 -8.46 1.92 -1.82
C GLU A 62 -9.02 2.60 -3.08
N ALA A 63 -10.23 2.24 -3.50
CA ALA A 63 -10.91 2.88 -4.62
C ALA A 63 -11.27 4.34 -4.33
N ASP A 64 -11.86 4.62 -3.15
CA ASP A 64 -12.31 5.95 -2.75
C ASP A 64 -11.16 6.91 -2.48
N THR A 65 -10.10 6.43 -1.81
CA THR A 65 -8.96 7.26 -1.41
C THR A 65 -7.87 7.34 -2.47
N CYS A 66 -7.90 6.45 -3.47
CA CYS A 66 -6.81 6.25 -4.42
C CYS A 66 -5.45 5.99 -3.74
N ARG A 67 -5.46 5.21 -2.66
CA ARG A 67 -4.28 4.80 -1.88
C ARG A 67 -4.10 3.28 -1.92
N ALA A 68 -2.89 2.79 -1.67
CA ALA A 68 -2.63 1.38 -1.41
C ALA A 68 -2.45 1.17 0.10
N LEU A 69 -3.23 0.27 0.70
CA LEU A 69 -3.20 0.05 2.15
C LEU A 69 -2.11 -0.93 2.54
N CYS A 70 -2.09 -2.08 1.88
CA CYS A 70 -1.04 -3.07 1.99
C CYS A 70 -0.11 -2.99 0.77
N TRP A 71 1.07 -3.59 0.90
CA TRP A 71 2.04 -3.69 -0.18
C TRP A 71 1.40 -4.34 -1.41
N GLN A 72 1.51 -3.65 -2.54
CA GLN A 72 1.00 -4.05 -3.83
C GLN A 72 1.95 -3.57 -4.92
N ARG A 73 2.00 -4.32 -6.01
CA ARG A 73 2.79 -3.97 -7.19
C ARG A 73 1.87 -3.58 -8.34
N TRP A 74 2.08 -2.42 -8.91
CA TRP A 74 1.21 -1.83 -9.92
C TRP A 74 1.96 -1.53 -11.20
N LYS A 75 1.24 -1.69 -12.31
CA LYS A 75 1.65 -1.23 -13.63
C LYS A 75 0.70 -0.16 -14.12
N LEU A 76 1.26 0.98 -14.49
CA LEU A 76 0.58 2.05 -15.21
C LEU A 76 1.05 2.02 -16.67
N THR A 77 0.13 1.91 -17.60
CA THR A 77 0.38 2.02 -19.04
C THR A 77 -0.30 3.27 -19.60
N LEU A 78 0.45 4.01 -20.44
CA LEU A 78 0.02 5.24 -21.09
C LEU A 78 0.36 5.16 -22.59
N ASP A 79 -0.42 5.86 -23.40
CA ASP A 79 -0.19 5.93 -24.85
C ASP A 79 1.00 6.85 -25.21
N GLU A 80 1.26 7.89 -24.40
CA GLU A 80 2.32 8.88 -24.61
C GLU A 80 2.93 9.38 -23.29
N TRP A 81 4.03 10.15 -23.37
CA TRP A 81 4.63 10.77 -22.20
C TRP A 81 3.80 11.97 -21.71
N PRO A 82 3.40 12.00 -20.43
CA PRO A 82 2.95 13.23 -19.79
C PRO A 82 4.15 14.12 -19.42
N ASP A 83 3.93 15.44 -19.34
CA ASP A 83 4.94 16.41 -18.89
C ASP A 83 5.43 16.09 -17.47
N VAL A 84 4.49 15.80 -16.56
CA VAL A 84 4.74 15.31 -15.21
C VAL A 84 3.88 14.09 -14.99
N TRP A 85 4.51 13.00 -14.59
CA TRP A 85 3.83 11.78 -14.21
C TRP A 85 3.27 11.96 -12.81
N GLU A 86 1.97 11.74 -12.63
CA GLU A 86 1.38 11.61 -11.30
C GLU A 86 1.01 10.15 -11.07
N LEU A 87 1.67 9.52 -10.10
CA LEU A 87 1.36 8.17 -9.68
C LEU A 87 0.26 8.19 -8.61
N TYR A 88 -0.89 7.62 -8.95
CA TYR A 88 -1.94 7.32 -7.99
C TYR A 88 -1.61 6.06 -7.18
N ARG A 89 -2.35 5.80 -6.09
CA ARG A 89 -2.09 4.74 -5.10
C ARG A 89 -0.97 5.05 -4.10
N CYS A 90 -0.81 6.31 -3.72
CA CYS A 90 0.12 6.70 -2.66
C CYS A 90 -0.20 6.01 -1.32
N PRO A 91 0.80 5.67 -0.49
CA PRO A 91 2.21 6.00 -0.64
C PRO A 91 2.91 5.06 -1.62
N VAL A 92 3.63 5.65 -2.57
CA VAL A 92 4.53 4.91 -3.46
C VAL A 92 5.82 4.67 -2.69
N ILE A 93 6.25 3.41 -2.60
CA ILE A 93 7.45 3.01 -1.88
C ILE A 93 8.67 3.17 -2.80
N ALA A 94 8.59 2.58 -3.99
CA ALA A 94 9.66 2.67 -4.97
C ALA A 94 9.12 2.52 -6.41
N VAL A 95 9.75 3.23 -7.34
CA VAL A 95 9.57 3.01 -8.77
C VAL A 95 10.60 1.98 -9.21
N GLU A 96 10.15 0.86 -9.76
CA GLU A 96 11.03 -0.25 -10.15
C GLU A 96 11.59 -0.06 -11.55
N SER A 97 10.74 0.32 -12.50
CA SER A 97 11.16 0.52 -13.88
C SER A 97 10.21 1.46 -14.62
N VAL A 98 10.80 2.29 -15.49
CA VAL A 98 10.10 3.08 -16.49
C VAL A 98 10.55 2.55 -17.85
N LYS A 99 9.63 2.17 -18.72
CA LYS A 99 9.94 1.70 -20.07
C LYS A 99 9.06 2.37 -21.11
N TYR A 100 9.53 2.35 -22.36
CA TYR A 100 8.78 2.83 -23.51
C TYR A 100 9.12 2.04 -24.76
N ASN A 101 8.23 2.07 -25.75
CA ASN A 101 8.49 1.49 -27.07
C ASN A 101 9.25 2.49 -27.94
N ASP A 102 10.44 2.11 -28.40
CA ASP A 102 11.32 3.00 -29.17
C ASP A 102 10.77 3.30 -30.58
N PHE A 103 10.64 4.58 -30.91
CA PHE A 103 10.21 5.05 -32.23
C PHE A 103 11.27 4.84 -33.32
N THR A 104 12.55 4.74 -32.95
CA THR A 104 13.65 4.65 -33.92
C THR A 104 13.76 3.26 -34.56
N THR A 105 13.17 2.24 -33.96
CA THR A 105 13.18 0.87 -34.46
C THR A 105 11.89 0.52 -35.20
N PRO A 106 11.98 -0.19 -36.35
CA PRO A 106 10.79 -0.57 -37.12
C PRO A 106 9.85 -1.52 -36.37
N THR A 107 10.38 -2.32 -35.42
CA THR A 107 9.60 -3.19 -34.52
C THR A 107 9.40 -2.52 -33.16
N ALA A 108 8.28 -2.80 -32.48
CA ALA A 108 8.04 -2.32 -31.12
C ALA A 108 8.98 -3.05 -30.14
N VAL A 109 10.06 -2.37 -29.74
CA VAL A 109 11.01 -2.85 -28.75
C VAL A 109 10.84 -2.02 -27.48
N GLN A 110 10.57 -2.68 -26.36
CA GLN A 110 10.56 -2.02 -25.04
C GLN A 110 11.98 -1.70 -24.60
N VAL A 111 12.25 -0.42 -24.38
CA VAL A 111 13.49 0.11 -23.84
C VAL A 111 13.26 0.56 -22.41
N THR A 112 14.11 0.11 -21.50
CA THR A 112 14.10 0.58 -20.11
C THR A 112 14.84 1.91 -20.03
N VAL A 113 14.19 2.93 -19.48
CA VAL A 113 14.81 4.23 -19.24
C VAL A 113 15.77 4.11 -18.06
N ASP A 114 17.00 4.57 -18.25
CA ASP A 114 17.99 4.66 -17.17
C ASP A 114 17.45 5.51 -16.01
N PRO A 115 17.44 4.99 -14.76
CA PRO A 115 17.09 5.76 -13.56
C PRO A 115 17.78 7.12 -13.41
N ALA A 116 18.98 7.31 -13.98
CA ALA A 116 19.67 8.61 -13.97
C ALA A 116 19.02 9.68 -14.87
N THR A 117 18.13 9.28 -15.79
CA THR A 117 17.47 10.18 -16.75
C THR A 117 16.24 10.87 -16.15
N TYR A 118 15.67 10.31 -15.09
CA TYR A 118 14.47 10.84 -14.44
C TYR A 118 14.69 11.06 -12.95
N LYS A 119 13.85 11.88 -12.35
CA LYS A 119 13.75 12.07 -10.91
C LYS A 119 12.38 11.63 -10.44
N VAL A 120 12.37 10.91 -9.33
CA VAL A 120 11.16 10.48 -8.64
C VAL A 120 11.03 11.29 -7.36
N SER A 121 9.86 11.89 -7.16
CA SER A 121 9.43 12.44 -5.88
C SER A 121 8.41 11.47 -5.28
N LEU A 122 8.74 10.86 -4.14
CA LEU A 122 7.86 9.92 -3.43
C LEU A 122 6.89 10.62 -2.45
N SER A 123 6.84 11.96 -2.48
CA SER A 123 5.85 12.75 -1.73
C SER A 123 4.43 12.43 -2.20
N GLU A 124 3.41 12.87 -1.48
CA GLU A 124 2.02 12.73 -1.92
C GLU A 124 1.56 14.02 -2.64
N PRO A 125 1.20 13.99 -3.95
CA PRO A 125 1.22 12.86 -4.87
C PRO A 125 2.62 12.54 -5.39
N ALA A 126 2.87 11.26 -5.68
CA ALA A 126 4.17 10.81 -6.16
C ALA A 126 4.33 11.22 -7.63
N ARG A 127 5.47 11.81 -7.97
CA ARG A 127 5.72 12.37 -9.30
C ARG A 127 6.99 11.87 -9.94
N ILE A 128 6.95 11.67 -11.26
CA ILE A 128 8.14 11.41 -12.08
C ILE A 128 8.27 12.51 -13.12
N GLN A 129 9.49 13.02 -13.27
CA GLN A 129 9.83 13.99 -14.31
C GLN A 129 11.24 13.71 -14.82
N PRO A 130 11.61 14.21 -16.02
CA PRO A 130 12.99 14.17 -16.47
C PRO A 130 13.93 14.87 -15.47
N ALA A 131 15.14 14.35 -15.33
CA ALA A 131 16.18 15.03 -14.58
C ALA A 131 16.56 16.35 -15.26
N PHE A 132 17.18 17.26 -14.51
CA PHE A 132 17.66 18.53 -15.07
C PHE A 132 18.55 18.28 -16.29
N THR A 133 18.32 19.00 -17.40
CA THR A 133 18.97 18.83 -18.72
C THR A 133 18.66 17.53 -19.47
N LYS A 134 17.74 16.71 -18.98
CA LYS A 134 17.25 15.50 -19.67
C LYS A 134 15.83 15.72 -20.20
N TYR A 135 15.42 14.89 -21.15
CA TYR A 135 14.10 14.89 -21.74
C TYR A 135 13.67 13.45 -22.03
N TRP A 136 12.36 13.22 -22.13
CA TRP A 136 11.83 11.93 -22.55
C TRP A 136 12.12 11.70 -24.03
N LEU A 137 12.70 10.54 -24.35
CA LEU A 137 12.87 10.13 -25.74
C LEU A 137 11.50 9.84 -26.36
N PRO A 138 11.26 10.21 -27.63
CA PRO A 138 9.95 10.06 -28.26
C PRO A 138 9.55 8.58 -28.31
N PRO A 139 8.38 8.20 -27.76
CA PRO A 139 7.88 6.84 -27.81
C PRO A 139 7.17 6.63 -29.14
N ARG A 140 6.90 5.37 -29.51
CA ARG A 140 6.04 5.08 -30.66
C ARG A 140 4.64 5.67 -30.45
N PRO A 141 4.02 6.29 -31.47
CA PRO A 141 2.65 6.80 -31.39
C PRO A 141 1.64 5.64 -31.51
N GLU A 142 1.70 4.71 -30.57
CA GLU A 142 0.86 3.52 -30.47
C GLU A 142 0.22 3.48 -29.08
N LEU A 143 -0.87 2.74 -28.95
CA LEU A 143 -1.51 2.54 -27.64
C LEU A 143 -0.59 1.77 -26.68
N ALA A 144 -0.63 2.12 -25.39
CA ALA A 144 0.18 1.50 -24.34
C ALA A 144 1.69 1.49 -24.64
N SER A 145 2.20 2.57 -25.25
CA SER A 145 3.60 2.72 -25.65
C SER A 145 4.55 2.91 -24.47
N VAL A 146 4.03 3.41 -23.34
CA VAL A 146 4.82 3.81 -22.19
C VAL A 146 4.31 3.06 -20.95
N GLU A 147 5.22 2.46 -20.18
CA GLU A 147 4.88 1.71 -18.97
C GLU A 147 5.74 2.13 -17.77
N VAL A 148 5.11 2.19 -16.59
CA VAL A 148 5.81 2.30 -15.31
C VAL A 148 5.33 1.22 -14.37
N VAL A 149 6.29 0.53 -13.77
CA VAL A 149 6.07 -0.44 -12.70
C VAL A 149 6.58 0.14 -11.41
N PHE A 150 5.73 0.14 -10.38
CA PHE A 150 6.06 0.68 -9.07
C PHE A 150 5.38 -0.13 -7.96
N THR A 151 5.92 0.00 -6.75
CA THR A 151 5.38 -0.59 -5.53
C THR A 151 4.76 0.48 -4.65
N ALA A 152 3.65 0.15 -4.01
CA ALA A 152 2.94 1.07 -3.14
C ALA A 152 2.31 0.32 -1.95
N GLY A 153 2.08 1.03 -0.85
CA GLY A 153 1.44 0.47 0.33
C GLY A 153 1.92 1.13 1.62
N TYR A 154 1.01 1.27 2.60
CA TYR A 154 1.39 1.68 3.96
C TYR A 154 2.00 0.54 4.78
N LEU A 155 1.54 -0.69 4.53
CA LEU A 155 1.84 -1.86 5.33
C LEU A 155 2.50 -2.93 4.47
N ILE A 156 3.69 -3.38 4.86
CA ILE A 156 4.40 -4.48 4.21
C ILE A 156 4.38 -5.68 5.15
N PRO A 157 3.63 -6.76 4.85
CA PRO A 157 3.57 -7.93 5.71
C PRO A 157 4.91 -8.68 5.74
N PHE A 158 5.27 -9.20 6.90
CA PHE A 158 6.47 -10.02 7.06
C PHE A 158 6.23 -11.17 8.04
N THR A 159 7.06 -12.19 7.92
CA THR A 159 7.16 -13.30 8.89
C THR A 159 8.52 -13.26 9.59
N VAL A 160 8.59 -13.89 10.75
CA VAL A 160 9.73 -13.81 11.66
C VAL A 160 10.35 -15.20 11.82
N SER A 161 11.68 -15.28 11.75
CA SER A 161 12.45 -16.47 12.12
C SER A 161 13.35 -16.15 13.30
N VAL A 162 13.01 -16.71 14.47
CA VAL A 162 13.79 -16.56 15.72
C VAL A 162 15.17 -17.22 15.63
N ALA A 163 15.31 -18.29 14.85
CA ALA A 163 16.59 -19.00 14.74
C ALA A 163 17.68 -18.19 14.02
N ALA A 164 17.30 -17.18 13.22
CA ALA A 164 18.20 -16.38 12.41
C ALA A 164 18.05 -14.87 12.67
N ASP A 165 17.16 -14.46 13.58
CA ASP A 165 16.78 -13.07 13.83
C ASP A 165 16.35 -12.31 12.57
N THR A 166 15.81 -13.02 11.59
CA THR A 166 15.48 -12.47 10.27
C THR A 166 13.98 -12.30 10.08
N LEU A 167 13.62 -11.15 9.53
CA LEU A 167 12.33 -10.91 8.91
C LEU A 167 12.35 -11.36 7.45
N THR A 168 11.30 -12.04 7.02
CA THR A 168 11.13 -12.51 5.63
C THR A 168 9.92 -11.84 5.00
N PHE A 169 10.12 -11.30 3.80
CA PHE A 169 9.07 -10.73 2.97
C PHE A 169 8.79 -11.64 1.77
N THR A 170 7.59 -11.54 1.20
CA THR A 170 7.24 -12.31 -0.02
C THR A 170 7.83 -11.64 -1.27
N ASP A 171 7.52 -10.37 -1.49
CA ASP A 171 7.83 -9.66 -2.74
C ASP A 171 8.52 -8.29 -2.51
N TYR A 172 8.84 -7.95 -1.25
CA TYR A 172 9.54 -6.71 -0.91
C TYR A 172 11.04 -6.97 -0.76
N THR A 173 11.87 -6.07 -1.29
CA THR A 173 13.33 -6.13 -1.17
C THR A 173 13.79 -5.00 -0.24
N PRO A 174 14.09 -5.31 1.04
CA PRO A 174 14.57 -4.30 1.99
C PRO A 174 15.94 -3.75 1.60
N THR A 175 16.15 -2.45 1.79
CA THR A 175 17.45 -1.79 1.59
C THR A 175 18.07 -1.43 2.93
N ASN A 176 19.34 -1.77 3.13
CA ASN A 176 20.06 -1.41 4.35
C ASN A 176 20.11 0.10 4.56
N GLY A 177 19.85 0.53 5.80
CA GLY A 177 19.82 1.94 6.19
C GLY A 177 18.43 2.59 6.14
N ASP A 178 17.47 1.99 5.43
CA ASP A 178 16.08 2.42 5.51
C ASP A 178 15.52 2.22 6.92
N TYR A 179 14.56 3.04 7.31
CA TYR A 179 13.93 2.96 8.62
C TYR A 179 12.42 2.93 8.51
N PHE A 180 11.79 2.14 9.37
CA PHE A 180 10.34 1.99 9.40
C PHE A 180 9.83 1.82 10.83
N ARG A 181 8.57 2.17 11.04
CA ARG A 181 7.84 1.84 12.26
C ARG A 181 7.14 0.51 12.10
N LEU A 182 7.14 -0.31 13.13
CA LEU A 182 6.43 -1.58 13.11
C LEU A 182 5.00 -1.44 13.63
N SER A 183 4.09 -2.20 13.04
CA SER A 183 2.73 -2.39 13.52
C SER A 183 2.35 -3.87 13.51
N ASN A 184 1.31 -4.19 14.29
CA ASN A 184 0.71 -5.52 14.31
C ASN A 184 -0.80 -5.38 14.29
N SER A 185 -1.44 -6.36 13.68
CA SER A 185 -2.88 -6.51 13.72
C SER A 185 -3.26 -7.86 14.34
N GLY A 186 -4.13 -7.83 15.35
CA GLY A 186 -4.74 -9.02 15.94
C GLY A 186 -3.86 -9.84 16.89
N GLY A 187 -2.76 -9.29 17.40
CA GLY A 187 -1.88 -10.00 18.34
C GLY A 187 -0.81 -9.10 18.98
N THR A 188 0.41 -9.63 19.09
CA THR A 188 1.57 -8.96 19.68
C THR A 188 2.78 -9.10 18.76
N LEU A 189 3.55 -8.03 18.57
CA LEU A 189 4.83 -8.10 17.87
C LEU A 189 5.80 -9.08 18.57
N PRO A 190 6.80 -9.62 17.84
CA PRO A 190 7.89 -10.41 18.40
C PRO A 190 8.51 -9.77 19.64
N ALA A 191 8.78 -10.56 20.67
CA ALA A 191 9.52 -10.10 21.84
C ALA A 191 10.91 -9.57 21.42
N GLY A 192 11.25 -8.37 21.90
CA GLY A 192 12.39 -7.58 21.44
C GLY A 192 12.01 -6.42 20.53
N LEU A 193 10.80 -6.46 19.95
CA LEU A 193 10.23 -5.39 19.14
C LEU A 193 9.02 -4.76 19.85
N SER A 194 8.77 -3.49 19.56
CA SER A 194 7.68 -2.71 20.16
C SER A 194 6.96 -1.90 19.08
N PRO A 195 5.62 -1.83 19.13
CA PRO A 195 4.83 -1.14 18.10
C PRO A 195 5.09 0.37 18.17
N GLY A 196 5.09 1.03 17.00
CA GLY A 196 5.29 2.48 16.90
C GLY A 196 6.72 2.97 17.12
N VAL A 197 7.65 2.08 17.46
CA VAL A 197 9.09 2.37 17.53
C VAL A 197 9.70 2.29 16.13
N THR A 198 10.66 3.18 15.84
CA THR A 198 11.38 3.20 14.56
C THR A 198 12.59 2.28 14.63
N TYR A 199 12.69 1.36 13.68
CA TYR A 199 13.82 0.44 13.54
C TYR A 199 14.49 0.65 12.19
N TYR A 200 15.79 0.35 12.14
CA TYR A 200 16.62 0.47 10.94
C TYR A 200 16.87 -0.93 10.35
N ILE A 201 16.78 -1.02 9.03
CA ILE A 201 17.07 -2.25 8.30
C ILE A 201 18.58 -2.46 8.24
N VAL A 202 19.02 -3.65 8.68
CA VAL A 202 20.40 -4.13 8.61
C VAL A 202 20.42 -5.56 8.06
N GLY A 203 21.58 -6.02 7.58
CA GLY A 203 21.74 -7.40 7.11
C GLY A 203 20.81 -7.81 5.97
N SER A 204 20.39 -6.88 5.11
CA SER A 204 19.49 -7.18 3.98
C SER A 204 20.11 -8.18 3.00
N SER A 205 19.38 -9.25 2.68
CA SER A 205 19.77 -10.26 1.70
C SER A 205 18.55 -10.75 0.92
N GLY A 206 18.35 -10.25 -0.30
CA GLY A 206 17.16 -10.57 -1.09
C GLY A 206 15.90 -10.08 -0.39
N HIS A 207 15.00 -11.01 -0.04
CA HIS A 207 13.74 -10.72 0.66
C HIS A 207 13.82 -10.90 2.18
N THR A 208 15.02 -10.98 2.75
CA THR A 208 15.20 -11.05 4.19
C THR A 208 16.00 -9.85 4.71
N CYS A 209 15.72 -9.46 5.95
CA CYS A 209 16.54 -8.50 6.67
C CYS A 209 16.51 -8.75 8.18
N GLN A 210 17.39 -8.07 8.88
CA GLN A 210 17.40 -7.96 10.34
C GLN A 210 17.08 -6.51 10.72
N LEU A 211 16.68 -6.29 11.98
CA LEU A 211 16.37 -4.96 12.48
C LEU A 211 17.37 -4.51 13.55
N ALA A 212 17.69 -3.22 13.54
CA ALA A 212 18.50 -2.56 14.56
C ALA A 212 17.75 -1.38 15.20
N ALA A 213 18.04 -1.08 16.46
CA ALA A 213 17.46 0.07 17.17
C ALA A 213 18.08 1.42 16.74
N SER A 214 19.24 1.40 16.08
CA SER A 214 19.96 2.57 15.59
C SER A 214 20.46 2.35 14.17
N SER A 215 20.71 3.45 13.44
CA SER A 215 21.23 3.39 12.07
C SER A 215 22.61 2.70 12.06
N GLY A 216 22.73 1.61 11.31
CA GLY A 216 23.96 0.80 11.24
C GLY A 216 24.31 0.06 12.54
N GLY A 217 23.38 -0.05 13.49
CA GLY A 217 23.58 -0.75 14.76
C GLY A 217 23.62 -2.27 14.62
N ALA A 218 23.82 -2.96 15.75
CA ALA A 218 23.73 -4.41 15.82
C ALA A 218 22.28 -4.89 15.62
N ALA A 219 22.14 -6.08 15.04
CA ALA A 219 20.84 -6.76 14.91
C ALA A 219 20.25 -7.05 16.30
N ILE A 220 18.94 -6.85 16.42
CA ILE A 220 18.16 -7.18 17.61
C ILE A 220 17.91 -8.68 17.63
N ASP A 221 18.16 -9.29 18.80
CA ASP A 221 17.84 -10.68 19.11
C ASP A 221 16.33 -10.83 19.33
N LEU A 222 15.69 -11.72 18.56
CA LEU A 222 14.24 -11.95 18.61
C LEU A 222 13.95 -13.16 19.49
N VAL A 223 13.09 -13.00 20.50
CA VAL A 223 12.87 -14.07 21.50
C VAL A 223 11.69 -14.98 21.12
N ASP A 224 10.69 -14.45 20.41
CA ASP A 224 9.55 -15.22 19.90
C ASP A 224 9.13 -14.71 18.51
N THR A 225 8.21 -15.41 17.86
CA THR A 225 7.69 -15.00 16.54
C THR A 225 6.56 -13.97 16.61
N GLY A 226 6.10 -13.60 17.81
CA GLY A 226 4.86 -12.85 17.99
C GLY A 226 3.60 -13.64 17.61
N THR A 227 2.47 -12.94 17.63
CA THR A 227 1.15 -13.46 17.21
C THR A 227 0.41 -12.46 16.33
N GLY A 228 -0.54 -12.93 15.52
CA GLY A 228 -1.28 -12.08 14.57
C GLY A 228 -0.48 -11.80 13.30
N GLN A 229 -0.75 -10.67 12.66
CA GLN A 229 -0.07 -10.24 11.44
C GLN A 229 0.93 -9.11 11.76
N HIS A 230 2.15 -9.21 11.24
CA HIS A 230 3.18 -8.20 11.46
C HIS A 230 3.42 -7.39 10.20
N PHE A 231 3.49 -6.07 10.37
CA PHE A 231 3.67 -5.15 9.26
C PHE A 231 4.83 -4.19 9.52
N LEU A 232 5.63 -4.00 8.49
CA LEU A 232 6.57 -2.91 8.38
C LEU A 232 5.79 -1.72 7.81
N GLY A 233 5.82 -0.61 8.54
CA GLY A 233 5.00 0.57 8.27
C GLY A 233 3.78 0.68 9.20
N THR A 234 3.14 1.84 9.17
CA THR A 234 1.93 2.14 9.94
C THR A 234 0.94 2.87 9.06
N MET A 235 -0.32 2.45 9.10
CA MET A 235 -1.40 3.14 8.40
C MET A 235 -1.87 4.37 9.19
N PRO A 236 -2.25 5.48 8.53
CA PRO A 236 -2.90 6.61 9.18
C PRO A 236 -4.16 6.19 9.94
N GLY A 237 -4.30 6.67 11.18
CA GLY A 237 -5.40 6.26 12.07
C GLY A 237 -6.81 6.57 11.53
N GLY A 238 -6.95 7.62 10.69
CA GLY A 238 -8.22 7.95 10.03
C GLY A 238 -8.66 6.86 9.04
N ILE A 239 -7.71 6.30 8.27
CA ILE A 239 -7.98 5.22 7.31
C ILE A 239 -8.27 3.92 8.06
N TYR A 240 -7.51 3.62 9.11
CA TYR A 240 -7.74 2.44 9.96
C TYR A 240 -9.16 2.43 10.55
N ARG A 241 -9.61 3.57 11.09
CA ARG A 241 -10.99 3.71 11.60
C ARG A 241 -12.04 3.58 10.49
N ALA A 242 -11.76 4.12 9.31
CA ALA A 242 -12.67 4.03 8.16
C ALA A 242 -12.85 2.58 7.69
N LEU A 243 -11.78 1.77 7.69
CA LEU A 243 -11.86 0.35 7.37
C LEU A 243 -12.72 -0.43 8.38
N LEU A 244 -12.49 -0.25 9.68
CA LEU A 244 -13.31 -0.88 10.73
C LEU A 244 -14.79 -0.49 10.61
N GLN A 245 -15.04 0.77 10.26
CA GLN A 245 -16.39 1.28 10.05
C GLN A 245 -17.06 0.63 8.82
N HIS A 246 -16.33 0.46 7.72
CA HIS A 246 -16.82 -0.23 6.52
C HIS A 246 -17.13 -1.71 6.74
N VAL A 247 -16.32 -2.40 7.54
CA VAL A 247 -16.66 -3.78 7.91
C VAL A 247 -17.96 -3.79 8.72
N ALA A 248 -18.13 -2.84 9.64
CA ALA A 248 -19.34 -2.71 10.43
C ALA A 248 -20.58 -2.32 9.59
N THR A 249 -20.46 -1.43 8.58
CA THR A 249 -21.57 -1.11 7.66
C THR A 249 -22.03 -2.35 6.91
N GLN A 250 -21.12 -3.03 6.23
CA GLN A 250 -21.43 -4.19 5.39
C GLN A 250 -22.07 -5.32 6.21
N PHE A 251 -21.62 -5.49 7.46
CA PHE A 251 -22.23 -6.43 8.37
C PHE A 251 -23.64 -5.99 8.81
N ALA A 252 -23.82 -4.72 9.18
CA ALA A 252 -25.11 -4.17 9.59
C ALA A 252 -26.17 -4.21 8.47
N ASP A 253 -25.78 -3.95 7.23
CA ASP A 253 -26.62 -4.03 6.03
C ASP A 253 -27.12 -5.47 5.82
N ARG A 254 -26.24 -6.46 5.99
CA ARG A 254 -26.59 -7.87 5.89
C ARG A 254 -27.61 -8.28 6.96
N GLU A 255 -27.46 -7.77 8.17
CA GLU A 255 -28.37 -8.04 9.29
C GLU A 255 -29.70 -7.26 9.22
N GLY A 256 -29.88 -6.40 8.22
CA GLY A 256 -31.10 -5.61 8.05
C GLY A 256 -31.33 -4.56 9.15
N SER A 257 -30.25 -4.12 9.81
CA SER A 257 -30.35 -3.13 10.88
C SER A 257 -30.22 -1.70 10.33
N ASP A 258 -31.07 -0.77 10.79
CA ASP A 258 -30.97 0.68 10.50
C ASP A 258 -29.65 1.34 10.95
N ALA A 259 -28.70 0.55 11.48
CA ALA A 259 -27.36 1.00 11.88
C ALA A 259 -26.48 1.41 10.70
N ALA A 260 -26.73 0.90 9.49
CA ALA A 260 -25.93 1.22 8.31
C ALA A 260 -25.93 2.71 7.94
N ALA A 261 -27.08 3.40 8.04
CA ALA A 261 -27.21 4.82 7.70
C ALA A 261 -26.41 5.76 8.62
N LYS A 262 -26.31 5.44 9.92
CA LYS A 262 -25.48 6.20 10.88
C LYS A 262 -23.98 5.97 10.64
N CYS A 263 -23.67 4.79 10.13
CA CYS A 263 -22.32 4.31 9.92
C CYS A 263 -21.69 4.96 8.67
N GLU A 264 -22.45 5.14 7.58
CA GLU A 264 -22.06 5.86 6.36
C GLU A 264 -21.72 7.35 6.60
N THR A 265 -22.51 8.05 7.44
CA THR A 265 -22.25 9.46 7.76
C THR A 265 -20.92 9.65 8.52
N SER A 266 -20.59 8.72 9.41
CA SER A 266 -19.32 8.73 10.17
C SER A 266 -18.12 8.39 9.27
N TYR A 267 -18.31 7.49 8.30
CA TYR A 267 -17.29 7.13 7.30
C TYR A 267 -16.86 8.34 6.45
N LEU A 268 -17.83 9.07 5.89
CA LEU A 268 -17.55 10.24 5.06
C LEU A 268 -16.82 11.35 5.85
N GLN A 269 -17.09 11.48 7.15
CA GLN A 269 -16.37 12.41 8.03
C GLN A 269 -14.91 11.97 8.24
N ALA A 270 -14.66 10.67 8.46
CA ALA A 270 -13.32 10.12 8.60
C ALA A 270 -12.48 10.31 7.32
N LEU A 271 -13.04 10.03 6.14
CA LEU A 271 -12.34 10.23 4.87
C LEU A 271 -11.98 11.70 4.62
N ARG A 272 -12.91 12.63 4.90
CA ARG A 272 -12.64 14.06 4.78
C ARG A 272 -11.44 14.47 5.65
N SER A 273 -11.34 13.96 6.87
CA SER A 273 -10.20 14.27 7.76
C SER A 273 -8.83 13.88 7.18
N VAL A 274 -8.77 12.82 6.36
CA VAL A 274 -7.54 12.33 5.72
C VAL A 274 -7.18 13.17 4.48
N GLN A 275 -8.16 13.76 3.81
CA GLN A 275 -7.95 14.63 2.64
C GLN A 275 -7.45 16.03 3.02
N TYR A 276 -7.62 16.49 4.26
CA TYR A 276 -7.27 17.85 4.70
C TYR A 276 -5.90 17.99 5.39
N THR A 277 -5.09 16.94 5.53
CA THR A 277 -3.77 17.03 6.21
C THR A 277 -2.61 17.48 5.30
N GLY A 278 -2.87 17.92 4.07
CA GLY A 278 -1.86 18.34 3.09
C GLY A 278 -1.61 19.86 3.05
N GLY A 279 -1.55 20.55 4.19
CA GLY A 279 -1.31 21.98 4.21
C GLY A 279 -0.81 22.52 5.54
N VAL A 280 0.51 22.56 5.71
CA VAL A 280 1.29 23.66 6.30
C VAL A 280 2.62 23.71 5.55
#